data_AF-A0A7U9NG58-F1
#
_entry.id   AF-A0A7U9NG58-F1
#
_cell.length_a   1.000
_cell.length_b   1.000
_cell.length_c   1.000
_cell.angle_alpha   90.00
_cell.angle_beta   90.00
_cell.angle_gamma   90.00
#
_symmetry.space_group_name_H-M   'P 1'
#
loop_
_entity.id
_entity.type
_entity.pdbx_description
1 polymer ?
#
loop_
_entity_poly.entity_id
_entity_poly.type
_entity_poly.pdbx_seq_one_letter_code
_entity_poly.pdbx_strand_id
1 'polypeptide(L)'
;MFNSTFKTNPYLNRAIMTGITRVSRESIFSDLNNLKVITTTSDEYADCFGFTEEEVFAALDEFGMSDKKQEVKRWYDGFVFGSQSDIYNPWSIINYLDTGKVRTYWANSSSNSLVGKLIREGNKEVKQRLEGLMHGEAFRVEMDEQIVYGELAVKRNSVWSLLLASGYLKALQVEYIETEGRWYYTLTLTNREVRMMFENMIRGWFSEQDENYNDFIKALLLNDLKAMNYYMNKVALATFSAFDTGNKPSEAAEPERFYHGFVLGLLVDLSDRYAVVSNRESGFGRYDVMLEPKKDDDGIILEFKVQDMEDEKELADTVKAALQQIEERKYEAALIAKGVPKEKIRKYGFAFCGKRVLIG
;
A
#
# COMPACT_ATOMS: atom_id res chain seq x y z
N MET A 1 18.77 -20.12 -23.79
CA MET A 1 18.93 -18.75 -24.32
C MET A 1 20.06 -18.01 -23.62
N PHE A 2 19.98 -17.78 -22.31
CA PHE A 2 21.03 -17.05 -21.56
C PHE A 2 22.41 -17.70 -21.64
N ASN A 3 22.51 -19.03 -21.52
CA ASN A 3 23.76 -19.77 -21.69
C ASN A 3 24.45 -19.53 -23.04
N SER A 4 23.70 -19.80 -24.11
CA SER A 4 24.16 -19.73 -25.50
C SER A 4 24.60 -18.32 -25.89
N THR A 5 23.96 -17.30 -25.31
CA THR A 5 24.25 -15.90 -25.62
C THR A 5 25.41 -15.35 -24.79
N PHE A 6 25.42 -15.57 -23.47
CA PHE A 6 26.34 -14.87 -22.56
C PHE A 6 27.56 -15.69 -22.13
N LYS A 7 27.54 -17.00 -22.29
CA LYS A 7 28.59 -17.88 -21.78
C LYS A 7 29.36 -18.60 -22.88
N THR A 8 28.65 -19.17 -23.86
CA THR A 8 29.29 -20.00 -24.91
C THR A 8 29.45 -19.27 -26.24
N ASN A 9 29.08 -17.99 -26.35
CA ASN A 9 29.18 -17.22 -27.57
C ASN A 9 30.63 -16.70 -27.77
N PRO A 10 31.40 -17.22 -28.76
CA PRO A 10 32.78 -16.78 -28.97
C PRO A 10 32.89 -15.38 -29.55
N TYR A 11 31.79 -14.79 -30.02
CA TYR A 11 31.76 -13.44 -30.62
C TYR A 11 31.36 -12.35 -29.62
N LEU A 12 31.02 -12.69 -28.38
CA LEU A 12 30.62 -11.72 -27.37
C LEU A 12 31.83 -11.26 -26.54
N ASN A 13 32.18 -9.98 -26.65
CA ASN A 13 33.23 -9.38 -25.80
C ASN A 13 32.71 -8.89 -24.44
N ARG A 14 31.54 -8.23 -24.43
CA ARG A 14 30.90 -7.69 -23.22
C ARG A 14 29.39 -7.66 -23.41
N ALA A 15 28.67 -7.86 -22.30
CA ALA A 15 27.23 -7.70 -22.22
C ALA A 15 26.84 -6.94 -20.96
N ILE A 16 25.75 -6.19 -21.04
CA ILE A 16 25.07 -5.58 -19.91
C ILE A 16 23.65 -6.14 -19.89
N MET A 17 23.21 -6.54 -18.70
CA MET A 17 21.84 -7.00 -18.46
C MET A 17 21.22 -6.09 -17.42
N THR A 18 20.10 -5.48 -17.77
CA THR A 18 19.34 -4.57 -16.90
C THR A 18 18.00 -5.19 -16.57
N GLY A 19 17.55 -5.05 -15.33
CA GLY A 19 16.26 -5.54 -14.89
C GLY A 19 16.06 -5.27 -13.40
N ILE A 20 14.79 -5.34 -12.97
CA ILE A 20 14.41 -5.09 -11.57
C ILE A 20 14.62 -6.35 -10.71
N THR A 21 14.44 -7.54 -11.30
CA THR A 21 14.68 -8.82 -10.63
C THR A 21 15.85 -9.54 -11.26
N ARG A 22 16.59 -10.29 -10.46
CA ARG A 22 17.65 -11.16 -10.93
C ARG A 22 17.05 -12.28 -11.79
N VAL A 23 17.69 -12.56 -12.91
CA VAL A 23 17.42 -13.78 -13.69
C VAL A 23 17.80 -14.99 -12.82
N SER A 24 16.82 -15.87 -12.58
CA SER A 24 17.01 -17.07 -11.76
C SER A 24 18.20 -17.89 -12.26
N ARG A 25 19.06 -18.32 -11.34
CA ARG A 25 20.02 -19.40 -11.59
C ARG A 25 19.21 -20.70 -11.58
N GLU A 26 18.53 -21.01 -12.67
CA GLU A 26 18.05 -22.37 -12.82
C GLU A 26 19.28 -23.27 -12.95
N SER A 27 19.45 -24.11 -11.92
CA SER A 27 20.30 -25.30 -11.85
C SER A 27 21.68 -25.17 -11.19
N ILE A 28 21.98 -26.21 -10.41
CA ILE A 28 23.26 -26.60 -9.79
C ILE A 28 24.30 -27.01 -10.86
N PHE A 29 23.90 -27.00 -12.15
CA PHE A 29 24.71 -27.32 -13.31
C PHE A 29 25.14 -26.07 -14.09
N SER A 30 26.02 -26.28 -15.07
CA SER A 30 26.88 -25.33 -15.81
C SER A 30 26.18 -24.23 -16.63
N ASP A 31 25.08 -23.67 -16.15
CA ASP A 31 24.36 -22.57 -16.77
C ASP A 31 25.04 -21.19 -16.51
N LEU A 32 24.39 -20.07 -16.89
CA LEU A 32 24.93 -18.71 -16.71
C LEU A 32 25.28 -18.44 -15.23
N ASN A 33 26.58 -18.27 -14.94
CA ASN A 33 27.10 -18.11 -13.57
C ASN A 33 28.13 -16.96 -13.49
N ASN A 34 28.47 -16.52 -12.26
CA ASN A 34 29.48 -15.49 -11.97
C ASN A 34 29.23 -14.07 -12.55
N LEU A 35 27.98 -13.66 -12.70
CA LEU A 35 27.65 -12.27 -13.07
C LEU A 35 28.04 -11.31 -11.93
N LYS A 36 28.73 -10.22 -12.27
CA LYS A 36 28.83 -9.05 -11.39
C LYS A 36 27.46 -8.41 -11.31
N VAL A 37 26.89 -8.38 -10.10
CA VAL A 37 25.57 -7.78 -9.84
C VAL A 37 25.78 -6.42 -9.23
N ILE A 38 25.18 -5.41 -9.83
CA ILE A 38 25.18 -4.02 -9.35
C ILE A 38 23.75 -3.71 -8.96
N THR A 39 23.55 -3.35 -7.69
CA THR A 39 22.24 -3.08 -7.11
C THR A 39 22.15 -1.61 -6.69
N THR A 40 21.00 -1.18 -6.18
CA THR A 40 20.74 0.22 -5.85
C THR A 40 21.73 0.78 -4.84
N THR A 41 22.20 -0.03 -3.89
CA THR A 41 23.13 0.43 -2.84
C THR A 41 24.61 0.25 -3.21
N SER A 42 24.92 -0.17 -4.43
CA SER A 42 26.31 -0.17 -4.92
C SER A 42 26.75 1.25 -5.30
N ASP A 43 28.00 1.59 -4.96
CA ASP A 43 28.65 2.83 -5.41
C ASP A 43 29.03 2.83 -6.90
N GLU A 44 28.97 1.67 -7.55
CA GLU A 44 29.37 1.53 -8.94
C GLU A 44 28.29 2.11 -9.85
N TYR A 45 28.65 3.13 -10.64
CA TYR A 45 27.75 3.85 -11.55
C TYR A 45 26.64 4.64 -10.83
N ALA A 46 26.85 5.01 -9.57
CA ALA A 46 25.87 5.68 -8.73
C ALA A 46 25.26 6.96 -9.35
N ASP A 47 26.04 7.69 -10.15
CA ASP A 47 25.64 8.91 -10.88
C ASP A 47 25.02 8.64 -12.26
N CYS A 48 25.01 7.39 -12.73
CA CYS A 48 24.58 7.02 -14.07
C CYS A 48 23.12 6.55 -14.16
N PHE A 49 22.41 6.42 -13.03
CA PHE A 49 21.05 5.88 -12.98
C PHE A 49 19.93 6.93 -13.11
N GLY A 50 20.29 8.21 -13.18
CA GLY A 50 19.36 9.33 -13.35
C GLY A 50 20.11 10.62 -13.65
N PHE A 51 19.45 11.77 -13.47
CA PHE A 51 20.12 13.06 -13.51
C PHE A 51 20.54 13.49 -12.10
N THR A 52 21.73 14.04 -11.99
CA THR A 52 22.19 14.69 -10.76
C THR A 52 21.47 16.02 -10.55
N GLU A 53 21.43 16.51 -9.29
CA GLU A 53 20.89 17.83 -9.00
C GLU A 53 21.54 18.94 -9.84
N GLU A 54 22.85 18.86 -10.05
CA GLU A 54 23.59 19.83 -10.85
C GLU A 54 23.10 19.86 -12.30
N GLU A 55 22.90 18.70 -12.92
CA GLU A 55 22.37 18.58 -14.28
C GLU A 55 20.93 19.10 -14.38
N VAL A 56 20.07 18.75 -13.41
CA VAL A 56 18.68 19.21 -13.38
C VAL A 56 18.62 20.74 -13.20
N PHE A 57 19.42 21.30 -12.32
CA PHE A 57 19.43 22.75 -12.08
C PHE A 57 20.00 23.52 -13.25
N ALA A 58 21.03 23.00 -13.92
CA ALA A 58 21.55 23.57 -15.16
C ALA A 58 20.50 23.56 -16.27
N ALA A 59 19.79 22.44 -16.45
CA ALA A 59 18.71 22.34 -17.43
C ALA A 59 17.56 23.32 -17.13
N LEU A 60 17.17 23.49 -15.86
CA LEU A 60 16.17 24.50 -15.48
C LEU A 60 16.62 25.92 -15.80
N ASP A 61 17.90 26.25 -15.61
CA ASP A 61 18.44 27.57 -15.96
C ASP A 61 18.41 27.79 -17.48
N GLU A 62 18.80 26.79 -18.28
CA GLU A 62 18.78 26.85 -19.74
C GLU A 62 17.36 27.08 -20.29
N PHE A 63 16.35 26.49 -19.66
CA PHE A 63 14.94 26.65 -20.02
C PHE A 63 14.31 27.93 -19.42
N GLY A 64 15.07 28.77 -18.71
CA GLY A 64 14.57 30.01 -18.11
C GLY A 64 13.65 29.79 -16.90
N MET A 65 13.77 28.64 -16.22
CA MET A 65 12.95 28.21 -15.08
C MET A 65 13.73 28.18 -13.76
N SER A 66 14.72 29.07 -13.59
CA SER A 66 15.57 29.11 -12.39
C SER A 66 14.79 29.27 -11.07
N ASP A 67 13.63 29.91 -11.10
CA ASP A 67 12.75 30.09 -9.94
C ASP A 67 12.01 28.80 -9.53
N LYS A 68 12.05 27.75 -10.36
CA LYS A 68 11.38 26.46 -10.13
C LYS A 68 12.22 25.38 -9.46
N LYS A 69 13.53 25.60 -9.27
CA LYS A 69 14.45 24.60 -8.68
C LYS A 69 13.92 23.97 -7.38
N GLN A 70 13.38 24.78 -6.47
CA GLN A 70 12.83 24.29 -5.20
C GLN A 70 11.53 23.50 -5.36
N GLU A 71 10.70 23.86 -6.36
CA GLU A 71 9.49 23.08 -6.67
C GLU A 71 9.86 21.71 -7.23
N VAL A 72 10.82 21.67 -8.18
CA VAL A 72 11.34 20.45 -8.79
C VAL A 72 11.99 19.57 -7.74
N LYS A 73 12.86 20.12 -6.88
CA LYS A 73 13.47 19.39 -5.76
C LYS A 73 12.38 18.76 -4.88
N ARG A 74 11.42 19.55 -4.39
CA ARG A 74 10.33 19.03 -3.53
C ARG A 74 9.51 17.89 -4.18
N TRP A 75 9.38 17.87 -5.51
CA TRP A 75 8.56 16.88 -6.20
C TRP A 75 9.31 15.62 -6.62
N TYR A 76 10.51 15.80 -7.18
CA TYR A 76 11.20 14.78 -7.95
C TYR A 76 12.53 14.33 -7.34
N ASP A 77 13.06 15.07 -6.39
CA ASP A 77 14.27 14.69 -5.65
C ASP A 77 14.00 13.52 -4.71
N GLY A 78 14.92 12.57 -4.72
CA GLY A 78 15.05 11.66 -3.60
C GLY A 78 15.56 10.27 -3.96
N PHE A 79 15.98 9.99 -5.19
CA PHE A 79 16.65 8.71 -5.46
C PHE A 79 18.06 8.73 -4.84
N VAL A 80 18.45 7.58 -4.27
CA VAL A 80 19.77 7.37 -3.67
C VAL A 80 20.35 6.12 -4.31
N PHE A 81 21.55 6.24 -4.87
CA PHE A 81 22.29 5.13 -5.45
C PHE A 81 23.69 5.11 -4.83
N GLY A 82 24.04 4.01 -4.16
CA GLY A 82 25.25 3.94 -3.34
C GLY A 82 25.36 5.14 -2.39
N SER A 83 26.47 5.85 -2.46
CA SER A 83 26.75 7.09 -1.73
C SER A 83 26.21 8.36 -2.38
N GLN A 84 25.70 8.30 -3.61
CA GLN A 84 25.16 9.46 -4.32
C GLN A 84 23.69 9.66 -3.96
N SER A 85 23.38 10.83 -3.39
CA SER A 85 22.01 11.29 -3.19
C SER A 85 21.61 12.28 -4.29
N ASP A 86 20.39 12.77 -4.18
CA ASP A 86 19.84 13.84 -5.01
C ASP A 86 19.86 13.48 -6.50
N ILE A 87 19.55 12.22 -6.80
CA ILE A 87 19.31 11.71 -8.15
C ILE A 87 17.84 11.87 -8.51
N TYR A 88 17.59 12.30 -9.73
CA TYR A 88 16.27 12.59 -10.28
C TYR A 88 15.91 11.62 -11.40
N ASN A 89 14.63 11.23 -11.47
CA ASN A 89 14.12 10.41 -12.55
C ASN A 89 14.15 11.18 -13.89
N PRO A 90 14.87 10.69 -14.92
CA PRO A 90 15.01 11.42 -16.18
C PRO A 90 13.68 11.72 -16.88
N TRP A 91 12.74 10.77 -16.84
CA TRP A 91 11.43 10.93 -17.47
C TRP A 91 10.61 12.04 -16.81
N SER A 92 10.59 12.08 -15.47
CA SER A 92 9.88 13.12 -14.73
C SER A 92 10.46 14.52 -15.01
N ILE A 93 11.79 14.65 -15.06
CA ILE A 93 12.46 15.92 -15.36
C ILE A 93 12.20 16.38 -16.79
N ILE A 94 12.36 15.50 -17.78
CA ILE A 94 12.13 15.85 -19.20
C ILE A 94 10.69 16.35 -19.41
N ASN A 95 9.70 15.65 -18.84
CA ASN A 95 8.31 16.08 -18.95
C ASN A 95 8.01 17.38 -18.18
N TYR A 96 8.68 17.61 -17.05
CA TYR A 96 8.56 18.88 -16.35
C TYR A 96 9.13 20.04 -17.19
N LEU A 97 10.32 19.87 -17.78
CA LEU A 97 10.95 20.89 -18.63
C LEU A 97 10.08 21.22 -19.86
N ASP A 98 9.46 20.21 -20.48
CA ASP A 98 8.57 20.39 -21.63
C ASP A 98 7.26 21.12 -21.26
N THR A 99 6.65 20.75 -20.13
CA THR A 99 5.29 21.21 -19.79
C THR A 99 5.24 22.39 -18.81
N GLY A 100 6.31 22.61 -18.05
CA GLY A 100 6.38 23.54 -16.92
C GLY A 100 5.45 23.20 -15.76
N LYS A 101 4.96 21.95 -15.67
CA LYS A 101 3.94 21.53 -14.69
C LYS A 101 4.41 20.35 -13.86
N VAL A 102 4.15 20.42 -12.55
CA VAL A 102 4.30 19.26 -11.66
C VAL A 102 3.18 18.25 -11.88
N ARG A 103 3.56 17.00 -12.14
CA ARG A 103 2.68 15.82 -12.28
C ARG A 103 3.40 14.55 -11.87
N THR A 104 2.64 13.47 -11.72
CA THR A 104 3.14 12.11 -11.58
C THR A 104 3.42 11.50 -12.96
N TYR A 105 4.55 11.85 -13.57
CA TYR A 105 4.96 11.40 -14.90
C TYR A 105 5.36 9.94 -14.94
N TRP A 106 5.92 9.42 -13.85
CA TRP A 106 6.38 8.03 -13.72
C TRP A 106 5.25 7.04 -13.35
N ALA A 107 4.08 7.55 -12.93
CA ALA A 107 2.95 6.76 -12.40
C ALA A 107 2.18 5.89 -13.41
N ASN A 108 2.56 5.86 -14.70
CA ASN A 108 1.84 5.10 -15.75
C ASN A 108 2.65 3.90 -16.30
N SER A 109 3.53 3.28 -15.50
CA SER A 109 4.33 2.13 -15.94
C SER A 109 3.67 0.77 -15.62
N SER A 110 4.00 -0.28 -16.38
CA SER A 110 3.49 -1.65 -16.20
C SER A 110 3.81 -2.26 -14.83
N SER A 111 4.91 -1.82 -14.21
CA SER A 111 5.35 -2.24 -12.87
C SER A 111 4.34 -1.90 -11.76
N ASN A 112 3.51 -0.86 -11.96
CA ASN A 112 2.49 -0.44 -11.00
C ASN A 112 1.41 -1.50 -10.77
N SER A 113 1.12 -2.32 -11.78
CA SER A 113 0.14 -3.40 -11.67
C SER A 113 0.62 -4.53 -10.74
N LEU A 114 1.89 -4.92 -10.85
CA LEU A 114 2.51 -5.94 -10.00
C LEU A 114 2.68 -5.43 -8.57
N VAL A 115 3.18 -4.20 -8.40
CA VAL A 115 3.32 -3.58 -7.09
C VAL A 115 1.97 -3.44 -6.40
N GLY A 116 0.96 -2.97 -7.14
CA GLY A 116 -0.38 -2.84 -6.58
C GLY A 116 -0.97 -4.18 -6.16
N LYS A 117 -0.73 -5.24 -6.94
CA LYS A 117 -1.12 -6.61 -6.57
C LYS A 117 -0.41 -7.08 -5.30
N LEU A 118 0.92 -6.95 -5.22
CA LEU A 118 1.71 -7.39 -4.06
C LEU A 118 1.36 -6.66 -2.78
N ILE A 119 1.03 -5.38 -2.85
CA ILE A 119 0.57 -4.61 -1.69
C ILE A 119 -0.84 -5.06 -1.28
N ARG A 120 -1.73 -5.24 -2.26
CA ARG A 120 -3.13 -5.66 -2.00
C ARG A 120 -3.21 -7.04 -1.37
N GLU A 121 -2.47 -8.00 -1.91
CA GLU A 121 -2.35 -9.39 -1.44
C GLU A 121 -1.35 -9.54 -0.28
N GLY A 122 -0.64 -8.46 0.07
CA GLY A 122 0.32 -8.45 1.16
C GLY A 122 -0.32 -8.68 2.52
N ASN A 123 0.46 -9.27 3.43
CA ASN A 123 0.03 -9.51 4.80
C ASN A 123 -0.11 -8.20 5.60
N LYS A 124 -0.62 -8.30 6.84
CA LYS A 124 -0.84 -7.15 7.73
C LYS A 124 0.38 -6.23 7.89
N GLU A 125 1.57 -6.81 8.02
CA GLU A 125 2.80 -6.05 8.21
C GLU A 125 3.14 -5.19 6.99
N VAL A 126 2.89 -5.70 5.78
CA VAL A 126 3.07 -4.93 4.54
C VAL A 126 2.17 -3.70 4.53
N LYS A 127 0.90 -3.87 4.92
CA LYS A 127 -0.09 -2.78 4.94
C LYS A 127 0.25 -1.72 6.00
N GLN A 128 0.63 -2.14 7.20
CA GLN A 128 1.01 -1.22 8.29
C GLN A 128 2.27 -0.41 7.95
N ARG A 129 3.28 -1.07 7.37
CA ARG A 129 4.51 -0.37 6.93
C ARG A 129 4.23 0.61 5.80
N LEU A 130 3.37 0.23 4.85
CA LEU A 130 2.95 1.15 3.81
C LEU A 130 2.20 2.36 4.39
N GLU A 131 1.31 2.15 5.34
CA GLU A 131 0.63 3.27 6.03
C GLU A 131 1.64 4.23 6.69
N GLY A 132 2.64 3.71 7.41
CA GLY A 132 3.72 4.53 7.97
C GLY A 132 4.49 5.30 6.89
N LEU A 133 4.88 4.62 5.81
CA LEU A 133 5.50 5.26 4.63
C LEU A 133 4.66 6.40 4.07
N MET A 134 3.34 6.21 3.98
CA MET A 134 2.40 7.24 3.50
C MET A 134 2.28 8.42 4.46
N HIS A 135 2.64 8.27 5.74
CA HIS A 135 2.79 9.36 6.71
C HIS A 135 4.19 9.98 6.71
N GLY A 136 5.11 9.49 5.89
CA GLY A 136 6.49 9.98 5.79
C GLY A 136 7.45 9.31 6.77
N GLU A 137 7.04 8.20 7.39
CA GLU A 137 7.88 7.43 8.28
C GLU A 137 8.92 6.60 7.50
N ALA A 138 9.93 6.13 8.21
CA ALA A 138 10.87 5.13 7.74
C ALA A 138 10.75 3.88 8.60
N PHE A 139 11.01 2.71 8.02
CA PHE A 139 11.04 1.46 8.77
C PHE A 139 12.29 0.66 8.45
N ARG A 140 12.72 -0.15 9.42
CA ARG A 140 13.86 -1.05 9.29
C ARG A 140 13.40 -2.45 8.89
N VAL A 141 14.08 -3.06 7.92
CA VAL A 141 13.76 -4.40 7.43
C VAL A 141 14.99 -5.20 7.08
N GLU A 142 14.98 -6.49 7.45
CA GLU A 142 15.93 -7.45 6.91
C GLU A 142 15.56 -7.78 5.47
N MET A 143 16.46 -7.56 4.52
CA MET A 143 16.20 -7.94 3.14
C MET A 143 17.47 -8.20 2.33
N ASP A 144 17.28 -8.70 1.13
CA ASP A 144 18.32 -8.94 0.13
C ASP A 144 17.89 -8.24 -1.16
N GLU A 145 18.74 -7.38 -1.72
CA GLU A 145 18.48 -6.70 -2.99
C GLU A 145 18.47 -7.66 -4.19
N GLN A 146 19.14 -8.81 -4.09
CA GLN A 146 19.27 -9.77 -5.19
C GLN A 146 18.08 -10.74 -5.26
N ILE A 147 16.87 -10.22 -5.48
CA ILE A 147 15.64 -11.03 -5.55
C ILE A 147 15.55 -11.81 -6.86
N VAL A 148 15.08 -13.05 -6.79
CA VAL A 148 14.65 -13.83 -7.95
C VAL A 148 13.13 -13.72 -8.10
N TYR A 149 12.64 -13.47 -9.32
CA TYR A 149 11.21 -13.24 -9.58
C TYR A 149 10.29 -14.35 -9.03
N GLY A 150 10.71 -15.62 -9.12
CA GLY A 150 9.94 -16.76 -8.60
C GLY A 150 9.78 -16.81 -7.08
N GLU A 151 10.61 -16.07 -6.32
CA GLU A 151 10.57 -16.03 -4.86
C GLU A 151 9.72 -14.88 -4.31
N LEU A 152 9.21 -14.00 -5.19
CA LEU A 152 8.41 -12.82 -4.80
C LEU A 152 7.16 -13.22 -3.99
N ALA A 153 6.50 -14.32 -4.34
CA ALA A 153 5.29 -14.78 -3.63
C ALA A 153 5.59 -15.56 -2.32
N VAL A 154 6.83 -16.01 -2.12
CA VAL A 154 7.17 -16.97 -1.04
C VAL A 154 7.92 -16.28 0.10
N LYS A 155 8.80 -15.32 -0.20
CA LYS A 155 9.66 -14.67 0.80
C LYS A 155 8.99 -13.40 1.34
N ARG A 156 8.71 -13.38 2.65
CA ARG A 156 7.96 -12.31 3.36
C ARG A 156 8.41 -10.87 3.05
N ASN A 157 9.71 -10.65 2.82
CA ASN A 157 10.30 -9.30 2.64
C ASN A 157 10.64 -8.97 1.18
N SER A 158 10.34 -9.86 0.22
CA SER A 158 10.67 -9.69 -1.20
C SER A 158 10.00 -8.46 -1.83
N VAL A 159 8.80 -8.09 -1.35
CA VAL A 159 8.09 -6.89 -1.81
C VAL A 159 8.90 -5.63 -1.57
N TRP A 160 9.61 -5.53 -0.44
CA TRP A 160 10.41 -4.34 -0.10
C TRP A 160 11.64 -4.21 -0.98
N SER A 161 12.33 -5.31 -1.23
CA SER A 161 13.43 -5.34 -2.18
C SER A 161 12.96 -4.95 -3.58
N LEU A 162 11.79 -5.42 -4.03
CA LEU A 162 11.24 -5.07 -5.34
C LEU A 162 10.93 -3.57 -5.40
N LEU A 163 10.34 -3.03 -4.33
CA LEU A 163 10.00 -1.63 -4.21
C LEU A 163 11.25 -0.73 -4.21
N LEU A 164 12.34 -1.15 -3.56
CA LEU A 164 13.64 -0.48 -3.62
C LEU A 164 14.24 -0.55 -5.04
N ALA A 165 14.35 -1.75 -5.61
CA ALA A 165 14.95 -1.95 -6.94
C ALA A 165 14.19 -1.22 -8.06
N SER A 166 12.88 -1.03 -7.87
CA SER A 166 12.05 -0.26 -8.81
C SER A 166 12.13 1.25 -8.58
N GLY A 167 12.73 1.71 -7.47
CA GLY A 167 12.86 3.13 -7.12
C GLY A 167 11.65 3.75 -6.43
N TYR A 168 10.69 2.95 -5.93
CA TYR A 168 9.59 3.47 -5.09
C TYR A 168 10.04 3.79 -3.67
N LEU A 169 11.04 3.07 -3.19
CA LEU A 169 11.69 3.30 -1.91
C LEU A 169 13.14 3.72 -2.14
N LYS A 170 13.67 4.45 -1.16
CA LYS A 170 15.10 4.72 -1.02
C LYS A 170 15.61 4.16 0.30
N ALA A 171 16.87 3.74 0.29
CA ALA A 171 17.58 3.35 1.51
C ALA A 171 18.22 4.58 2.14
N LEU A 172 17.85 4.89 3.38
CA LEU A 172 18.48 5.92 4.19
C LEU A 172 19.74 5.41 4.89
N GLN A 173 19.73 4.12 5.24
CA GLN A 173 20.82 3.46 5.92
C GLN A 173 20.84 1.97 5.56
N VAL A 174 22.04 1.43 5.41
CA VAL A 174 22.30 0.01 5.15
C VAL A 174 23.29 -0.50 6.18
N GLU A 175 22.94 -1.57 6.88
CA GLU A 175 23.74 -2.12 7.98
C GLU A 175 23.89 -3.63 7.80
N TYR A 176 25.13 -4.12 7.95
CA TYR A 176 25.39 -5.54 8.06
C TYR A 176 25.57 -5.91 9.53
N ILE A 177 24.71 -6.79 10.04
CA ILE A 177 24.86 -7.33 11.39
C ILE A 177 25.66 -8.63 11.31
N GLU A 178 26.96 -8.56 11.63
CA GLU A 178 27.88 -9.70 11.55
C GLU A 178 27.42 -10.89 12.38
N THR A 179 26.87 -10.66 13.57
CA THR A 179 26.40 -11.73 14.48
C THR A 179 25.24 -12.53 13.89
N GLU A 180 24.47 -11.94 12.98
CA GLU A 180 23.33 -12.57 12.33
C GLU A 180 23.62 -13.00 10.88
N GLY A 181 24.70 -12.47 10.29
CA GLY A 181 25.03 -12.64 8.88
C GLY A 181 23.99 -12.03 7.94
N ARG A 182 23.31 -10.95 8.37
CA ARG A 182 22.13 -10.40 7.71
C ARG A 182 22.28 -8.90 7.44
N TRP A 183 21.70 -8.47 6.32
CA TRP A 183 21.62 -7.07 5.94
C TRP A 183 20.28 -6.47 6.34
N TYR A 184 20.35 -5.26 6.91
CA TYR A 184 19.21 -4.49 7.35
C TYR A 184 19.20 -3.13 6.64
N TYR A 185 18.01 -2.72 6.22
CA TYR A 185 17.79 -1.50 5.46
C TYR A 185 16.76 -0.65 6.16
N THR A 186 17.06 0.64 6.31
CA THR A 186 16.10 1.65 6.74
C THR A 186 15.52 2.31 5.50
N LEU A 187 14.25 2.03 5.20
CA LEU A 187 13.59 2.42 3.96
C LEU A 187 12.55 3.51 4.19
N THR A 188 12.42 4.43 3.23
CA THR A 188 11.33 5.42 3.15
C THR A 188 10.90 5.63 1.69
N LEU A 189 9.80 6.36 1.46
CA LEU A 189 9.37 6.71 0.10
C LEU A 189 10.41 7.60 -0.56
N THR A 190 10.67 7.35 -1.85
CA THR A 190 11.70 8.07 -2.60
C THR A 190 11.46 9.58 -2.60
N ASN A 191 10.29 9.98 -3.08
CA ASN A 191 9.92 11.39 -3.28
C ASN A 191 8.41 11.59 -3.25
N ARG A 192 7.97 12.84 -3.47
CA ARG A 192 6.56 13.20 -3.46
C ARG A 192 5.77 12.59 -4.62
N GLU A 193 6.36 12.51 -5.81
CA GLU A 193 5.75 11.86 -6.98
C GLU A 193 5.32 10.42 -6.67
N VAL A 194 6.22 9.64 -6.04
CA VAL A 194 5.93 8.26 -5.64
C VAL A 194 4.82 8.19 -4.59
N ARG A 195 4.80 9.10 -3.61
CA ARG A 195 3.72 9.18 -2.63
C ARG A 195 2.36 9.34 -3.31
N MET A 196 2.22 10.32 -4.19
CA MET A 196 0.95 10.55 -4.91
C MET A 196 0.57 9.38 -5.82
N MET A 197 1.55 8.69 -6.40
CA MET A 197 1.28 7.46 -7.14
C MET A 197 0.64 6.40 -6.24
N PHE A 198 1.18 6.16 -5.04
CA PHE A 198 0.58 5.21 -4.09
C PHE A 198 -0.81 5.68 -3.60
N GLU A 199 -0.99 6.98 -3.34
CA GLU A 199 -2.31 7.55 -2.99
C GLU A 199 -3.34 7.25 -4.09
N ASN A 200 -2.98 7.54 -5.35
CA ASN A 200 -3.83 7.27 -6.51
C ASN A 200 -4.07 5.77 -6.73
N MET A 201 -3.06 4.93 -6.50
CA MET A 201 -3.17 3.48 -6.63
C MET A 201 -4.14 2.91 -5.60
N ILE A 202 -4.00 3.31 -4.33
CA ILE A 202 -4.88 2.90 -3.24
C ILE A 202 -6.31 3.39 -3.53
N ARG A 203 -6.48 4.66 -3.92
CA ARG A 203 -7.76 5.21 -4.34
C ARG A 203 -8.37 4.42 -5.50
N GLY A 204 -7.55 4.05 -6.48
CA GLY A 204 -7.93 3.24 -7.64
C GLY A 204 -8.47 1.86 -7.29
N TRP A 205 -8.03 1.25 -6.19
CA TRP A 205 -8.55 -0.05 -5.73
C TRP A 205 -9.98 0.04 -5.22
N PHE A 206 -10.40 1.25 -4.84
CA PHE A 206 -11.75 1.52 -4.38
C PHE A 206 -12.61 2.13 -5.49
N SER A 207 -12.05 2.54 -6.63
CA SER A 207 -12.80 3.11 -7.75
C SER A 207 -13.15 2.04 -8.82
N GLU A 208 -14.25 1.33 -8.66
CA GLU A 208 -15.03 0.90 -9.84
C GLU A 208 -16.21 1.86 -10.02
N GLN A 209 -16.24 2.47 -11.21
CA GLN A 209 -17.27 3.33 -11.84
C GLN A 209 -17.51 4.74 -11.29
N ASP A 210 -17.40 5.70 -12.23
CA ASP A 210 -17.77 7.12 -12.18
C ASP A 210 -18.79 7.47 -11.09
N GLU A 211 -18.30 8.07 -10.00
CA GLU A 211 -18.87 9.13 -9.18
C GLU A 211 -17.95 9.27 -7.96
N ASN A 212 -18.00 10.40 -7.25
CA ASN A 212 -17.07 10.81 -6.19
C ASN A 212 -16.86 9.81 -5.02
N TYR A 213 -17.59 8.70 -4.99
CA TYR A 213 -17.59 7.69 -3.95
C TYR A 213 -17.75 6.31 -4.58
N ASN A 214 -17.06 5.29 -4.04
CA ASN A 214 -17.28 3.91 -4.47
C ASN A 214 -18.72 3.46 -4.20
N ASP A 215 -19.20 2.44 -4.90
CA ASP A 215 -20.60 1.98 -4.80
C ASP A 215 -21.02 1.59 -3.37
N PHE A 216 -20.08 1.12 -2.55
CA PHE A 216 -20.36 0.86 -1.13
C PHE A 216 -20.60 2.13 -0.35
N ILE A 217 -19.82 3.19 -0.58
CA ILE A 217 -20.03 4.48 0.08
C ILE A 217 -21.35 5.12 -0.36
N LYS A 218 -21.71 5.04 -1.65
CA LYS A 218 -23.04 5.49 -2.10
C LYS A 218 -24.14 4.74 -1.36
N ALA A 219 -24.04 3.41 -1.28
CA ALA A 219 -25.00 2.58 -0.56
C ALA A 219 -25.06 2.92 0.94
N LEU A 220 -23.91 3.14 1.58
CA LEU A 220 -23.82 3.53 3.00
C LEU A 220 -24.50 4.88 3.28
N LEU A 221 -24.23 5.89 2.44
CA LEU A 221 -24.83 7.21 2.55
C LEU A 221 -26.36 7.17 2.33
N LEU A 222 -26.83 6.31 1.42
CA LEU A 222 -28.25 6.11 1.14
C LEU A 222 -28.96 5.15 2.12
N ASN A 223 -28.24 4.55 3.08
CA ASN A 223 -28.76 3.47 3.94
C ASN A 223 -29.31 2.27 3.15
N ASP A 224 -28.71 1.95 2.00
CA ASP A 224 -29.10 0.80 1.18
C ASP A 224 -28.33 -0.46 1.62
N LEU A 225 -28.86 -1.14 2.64
CA LEU A 225 -28.32 -2.40 3.15
C LEU A 225 -28.15 -3.47 2.07
N LYS A 226 -29.04 -3.52 1.08
CA LYS A 226 -28.98 -4.52 0.03
C LYS A 226 -27.78 -4.27 -0.89
N ALA A 227 -27.58 -3.02 -1.31
CA ALA A 227 -26.44 -2.64 -2.12
C ALA A 227 -25.11 -2.76 -1.34
N MET A 228 -25.09 -2.38 -0.05
CA MET A 228 -23.92 -2.57 0.82
C MET A 228 -23.51 -4.05 0.88
N ASN A 229 -24.47 -4.94 1.15
CA ASN A 229 -24.23 -6.38 1.20
C ASN A 229 -23.77 -6.94 -0.15
N TYR A 230 -24.39 -6.52 -1.26
CA TYR A 230 -24.00 -6.95 -2.60
C TYR A 230 -22.56 -6.58 -2.91
N TYR A 231 -22.18 -5.31 -2.70
CA TYR A 231 -20.84 -4.84 -2.96
C TYR A 231 -19.81 -5.56 -2.09
N MET A 232 -20.07 -5.65 -0.79
CA MET A 232 -19.13 -6.26 0.15
C MET A 232 -18.91 -7.74 -0.15
N ASN A 233 -19.95 -8.50 -0.53
CA ASN A 233 -19.78 -9.89 -0.94
C ASN A 233 -19.06 -10.01 -2.30
N LYS A 234 -19.31 -9.11 -3.27
CA LYS A 234 -18.60 -9.08 -4.55
C LYS A 234 -17.10 -8.87 -4.32
N VAL A 235 -16.73 -7.88 -3.50
CA VAL A 235 -15.32 -7.57 -3.24
C VAL A 235 -14.67 -8.63 -2.35
N ALA A 236 -15.36 -9.13 -1.32
CA ALA A 236 -14.87 -10.21 -0.46
C ALA A 236 -14.55 -11.49 -1.26
N LEU A 237 -15.41 -11.86 -2.21
CA LEU A 237 -15.18 -13.03 -3.08
C LEU A 237 -13.92 -12.89 -3.93
N ALA A 238 -13.68 -11.69 -4.48
CA ALA A 238 -12.55 -11.39 -5.34
C ALA A 238 -11.23 -11.19 -4.58
N THR A 239 -11.30 -10.76 -3.31
CA THR A 239 -10.13 -10.23 -2.58
C THR A 239 -9.71 -11.10 -1.40
N PHE A 240 -10.64 -11.81 -0.73
CA PHE A 240 -10.30 -12.59 0.47
C PHE A 240 -9.81 -13.97 0.03
N SER A 241 -8.57 -14.34 0.38
CA SER A 241 -8.04 -15.69 0.11
C SER A 241 -8.38 -16.64 1.27
N ALA A 242 -8.43 -17.94 1.00
CA ALA A 242 -8.71 -18.96 2.02
C ALA A 242 -7.61 -19.05 3.12
N PHE A 243 -6.49 -18.34 2.96
CA PHE A 243 -5.41 -18.24 3.95
C PHE A 243 -5.51 -17.00 4.86
N ASP A 244 -6.21 -15.95 4.41
CA ASP A 244 -6.43 -14.73 5.22
C ASP A 244 -7.57 -14.89 6.24
N THR A 245 -8.39 -15.90 6.03
CA THR A 245 -9.54 -16.24 6.86
C THR A 245 -9.30 -17.61 7.46
N GLY A 246 -8.53 -17.67 8.55
CA GLY A 246 -8.21 -18.92 9.21
C GLY A 246 -9.48 -19.73 9.49
N ASN A 247 -9.66 -20.87 8.81
CA ASN A 247 -10.78 -21.80 9.02
C ASN A 247 -10.68 -22.57 10.36
N LYS A 248 -9.94 -22.04 11.33
CA LYS A 248 -9.85 -22.55 12.69
C LYS A 248 -9.82 -21.36 13.65
N PRO A 249 -10.76 -21.26 14.60
CA PRO A 249 -10.65 -20.32 15.70
C PRO A 249 -9.53 -20.82 16.62
N SER A 250 -8.29 -20.51 16.27
CA SER A 250 -7.16 -20.60 17.19
C SER A 250 -6.76 -19.19 17.55
N GLU A 251 -6.70 -18.92 18.85
CA GLU A 251 -6.55 -17.64 19.58
C GLU A 251 -5.34 -16.75 19.20
N ALA A 252 -4.71 -16.90 18.03
CA ALA A 252 -3.44 -16.25 17.70
C ALA A 252 -3.46 -15.24 16.52
N ALA A 253 -4.57 -15.03 15.82
CA ALA A 253 -4.69 -13.96 14.81
C ALA A 253 -6.14 -13.50 14.64
N GLU A 254 -6.50 -12.36 15.26
CA GLU A 254 -7.85 -11.76 15.18
C GLU A 254 -8.25 -11.45 13.72
N PRO A 255 -9.16 -12.24 13.09
CA PRO A 255 -9.56 -12.03 11.71
C PRO A 255 -10.35 -10.72 11.54
N GLU A 256 -10.98 -10.23 12.60
CA GLU A 256 -11.69 -8.94 12.67
C GLU A 256 -10.81 -7.76 12.26
N ARG A 257 -9.52 -7.75 12.64
CA ARG A 257 -8.59 -6.66 12.31
C ARG A 257 -8.32 -6.52 10.82
N PHE A 258 -8.38 -7.62 10.07
CA PHE A 258 -8.24 -7.59 8.62
C PHE A 258 -9.47 -6.94 7.97
N TYR A 259 -10.67 -7.38 8.36
CA TYR A 259 -11.91 -6.80 7.85
C TYR A 259 -12.06 -5.33 8.24
N HIS A 260 -11.66 -4.97 9.46
CA HIS A 260 -11.61 -3.61 9.95
C HIS A 260 -10.74 -2.71 9.04
N GLY A 261 -9.50 -3.12 8.75
CA GLY A 261 -8.60 -2.36 7.88
C GLY A 261 -9.10 -2.24 6.44
N PHE A 262 -9.77 -3.28 5.94
CA PHE A 262 -10.38 -3.28 4.61
C PHE A 262 -11.56 -2.28 4.53
N VAL A 263 -12.48 -2.31 5.51
CA VAL A 263 -13.62 -1.37 5.56
C VAL A 263 -13.13 0.06 5.76
N LEU A 264 -12.12 0.31 6.59
CA LEU A 264 -11.51 1.63 6.70
C LEU A 264 -10.94 2.14 5.37
N GLY A 265 -10.31 1.28 4.59
CA GLY A 265 -9.83 1.61 3.24
C GLY A 265 -10.96 2.09 2.32
N LEU A 266 -12.14 1.46 2.39
CA LEU A 266 -13.31 1.89 1.62
C LEU A 266 -13.85 3.27 2.04
N LEU A 267 -13.70 3.63 3.32
CA LEU A 267 -14.22 4.86 3.92
C LEU A 267 -13.30 6.07 3.73
N VAL A 268 -12.08 5.90 3.20
CA VAL A 268 -11.08 6.99 3.10
C VAL A 268 -11.59 8.19 2.27
N ASP A 269 -12.39 7.92 1.24
CA ASP A 269 -12.96 8.95 0.37
C ASP A 269 -13.99 9.82 1.11
N LEU A 270 -14.57 9.36 2.25
CA LEU A 270 -15.49 10.15 3.07
C LEU A 270 -14.79 11.19 3.96
N SER A 271 -13.46 11.28 3.94
CA SER A 271 -12.70 12.20 4.79
C SER A 271 -13.03 13.68 4.55
N ASP A 272 -13.66 14.05 3.44
CA ASP A 272 -14.13 15.40 3.15
C ASP A 272 -15.47 15.73 3.84
N ARG A 273 -16.37 14.75 4.01
CA ARG A 273 -17.68 14.87 4.67
C ARG A 273 -17.70 14.43 6.12
N TYR A 274 -16.80 13.54 6.51
CA TYR A 274 -16.76 12.92 7.83
C TYR A 274 -15.36 13.02 8.45
N ALA A 275 -15.31 13.06 9.77
CA ALA A 275 -14.12 12.62 10.49
C ALA A 275 -14.25 11.11 10.73
N VAL A 276 -13.42 10.33 10.04
CA VAL A 276 -13.36 8.87 10.18
C VAL A 276 -12.50 8.55 11.40
N VAL A 277 -13.13 8.05 12.47
CA VAL A 277 -12.46 7.73 13.73
C VAL A 277 -12.57 6.23 13.95
N SER A 278 -11.45 5.56 14.18
CA SER A 278 -11.40 4.14 14.47
C SER A 278 -10.92 3.91 15.89
N ASN A 279 -11.38 2.82 16.52
CA ASN A 279 -10.69 2.23 17.65
C ASN A 279 -10.55 3.19 18.85
N ARG A 280 -11.59 3.98 19.14
CA ARG A 280 -11.63 4.91 20.29
C ARG A 280 -12.69 4.53 21.30
N GLU A 281 -12.51 5.03 22.51
CA GLU A 281 -13.46 4.82 23.60
C GLU A 281 -14.70 5.72 23.44
N SER A 282 -15.87 5.13 23.62
CA SER A 282 -17.15 5.83 23.74
C SER A 282 -18.10 5.03 24.63
N GLY A 283 -18.89 5.71 25.44
CA GLY A 283 -19.79 5.07 26.40
C GLY A 283 -19.00 4.17 27.37
N PHE A 284 -19.26 2.87 27.33
CA PHE A 284 -18.67 1.84 28.21
C PHE A 284 -17.72 0.87 27.48
N GLY A 285 -17.23 1.23 26.30
CA GLY A 285 -16.33 0.38 25.54
C GLY A 285 -15.61 1.10 24.40
N ARG A 286 -15.07 0.31 23.48
CA ARG A 286 -14.33 0.78 22.31
C ARG A 286 -15.05 0.34 21.05
N TYR A 287 -15.46 1.30 20.23
CA TYR A 287 -16.08 1.00 18.93
C TYR A 287 -15.02 0.72 17.88
N ASP A 288 -15.39 -0.04 16.85
CA ASP A 288 -14.52 -0.25 15.70
C ASP A 288 -14.36 1.01 14.86
N VAL A 289 -15.44 1.50 14.24
CA VAL A 289 -15.39 2.69 13.38
C VAL A 289 -16.59 3.60 13.63
N MET A 290 -16.32 4.91 13.67
CA MET A 290 -17.32 5.96 13.78
C MET A 290 -17.06 7.02 12.71
N LEU A 291 -18.12 7.37 12.00
CA LEU A 291 -18.13 8.47 11.04
C LEU A 291 -18.84 9.64 11.69
N GLU A 292 -18.05 10.64 12.10
CA GLU A 292 -18.56 11.86 12.69
C GLU A 292 -18.84 12.88 11.58
N PRO A 293 -20.09 13.32 11.39
CA PRO A 293 -20.44 14.16 10.25
C PRO A 293 -19.85 15.57 10.45
N LYS A 294 -19.22 16.13 9.41
CA LYS A 294 -18.73 17.53 9.40
C LYS A 294 -19.80 18.52 8.98
N LYS A 295 -20.88 18.03 8.37
CA LYS A 295 -22.04 18.78 7.84
C LYS A 295 -23.33 18.13 8.35
N ASP A 296 -24.49 18.46 7.75
CA ASP A 296 -25.80 17.93 8.14
C ASP A 296 -26.07 16.48 7.65
N ASP A 297 -25.04 15.64 7.68
CA ASP A 297 -25.12 14.22 7.36
C ASP A 297 -25.37 13.39 8.64
N ASP A 298 -25.85 12.15 8.50
CA ASP A 298 -26.08 11.25 9.63
C ASP A 298 -24.76 10.76 10.23
N GLY A 299 -24.70 10.63 11.55
CA GLY A 299 -23.59 9.98 12.24
C GLY A 299 -23.68 8.46 12.09
N ILE A 300 -22.56 7.78 11.89
CA ILE A 300 -22.56 6.34 11.61
C ILE A 300 -21.61 5.62 12.57
N ILE A 301 -22.06 4.49 13.12
CA ILE A 301 -21.27 3.60 13.97
C ILE A 301 -21.25 2.22 13.32
N LEU A 302 -20.05 1.66 13.14
CA LEU A 302 -19.82 0.34 12.58
C LEU A 302 -19.13 -0.53 13.63
N GLU A 303 -19.61 -1.76 13.79
CA GLU A 303 -19.00 -2.79 14.62
C GLU A 303 -18.76 -4.05 13.79
N PHE A 304 -17.57 -4.64 13.90
CA PHE A 304 -17.14 -5.80 13.13
C PHE A 304 -17.10 -7.05 14.03
N LYS A 305 -17.65 -8.15 13.53
CA LYS A 305 -17.60 -9.46 14.17
C LYS A 305 -17.29 -10.57 13.19
N VAL A 306 -16.46 -11.51 13.61
CA VAL A 306 -16.24 -12.75 12.86
C VAL A 306 -17.13 -13.83 13.43
N GLN A 307 -17.80 -14.58 12.55
CA GLN A 307 -18.72 -15.64 12.97
C GLN A 307 -17.98 -16.70 13.79
N ASP A 308 -18.48 -16.94 14.99
CA ASP A 308 -18.07 -18.09 15.78
C ASP A 308 -18.92 -19.31 15.38
N MET A 309 -18.32 -20.25 14.66
CA MET A 309 -19.04 -21.43 14.15
C MET A 309 -19.44 -22.41 15.26
N GLU A 310 -18.93 -22.25 16.49
CA GLU A 310 -19.32 -23.08 17.64
C GLU A 310 -20.57 -22.53 18.32
N ASP A 311 -20.70 -21.21 18.43
CA ASP A 311 -21.79 -20.53 19.15
C ASP A 311 -22.89 -19.97 18.23
N GLU A 312 -22.60 -19.70 16.95
CA GLU A 312 -23.49 -19.00 16.02
C GLU A 312 -23.86 -19.86 14.81
N LYS A 313 -25.16 -19.99 14.53
CA LYS A 313 -25.66 -20.85 13.45
C LYS A 313 -25.64 -20.15 12.09
N GLU A 314 -25.96 -18.87 12.09
CA GLU A 314 -26.01 -18.06 10.88
C GLU A 314 -25.27 -16.73 11.07
N LEU A 315 -24.76 -16.15 9.98
CA LEU A 315 -24.16 -14.80 9.99
C LEU A 315 -25.11 -13.72 10.56
N ALA A 316 -26.42 -13.95 10.53
CA ALA A 316 -27.41 -13.07 11.13
C ALA A 316 -27.30 -13.01 12.66
N ASP A 317 -26.91 -14.11 13.31
CA ASP A 317 -26.65 -14.15 14.75
C ASP A 317 -25.46 -13.25 15.10
N THR A 318 -24.40 -13.32 14.30
CA THR A 318 -23.20 -12.47 14.43
C THR A 318 -23.49 -10.99 14.22
N VAL A 319 -24.33 -10.63 13.22
CA VAL A 319 -24.77 -9.23 13.03
C VAL A 319 -25.53 -8.75 14.26
N LYS A 320 -26.42 -9.58 14.81
CA LYS A 320 -27.19 -9.23 16.01
C LYS A 320 -26.27 -9.03 17.21
N ALA A 321 -25.23 -9.85 17.37
CA ALA A 321 -24.23 -9.70 18.42
C ALA A 321 -23.47 -8.36 18.27
N ALA A 322 -23.06 -8.00 17.05
CA ALA A 322 -22.40 -6.72 16.76
C ALA A 322 -23.30 -5.53 17.11
N LEU A 323 -24.57 -5.53 16.67
CA LEU A 323 -25.53 -4.47 16.97
C LEU A 323 -25.84 -4.38 18.48
N GLN A 324 -26.00 -5.52 19.14
CA GLN A 324 -26.22 -5.58 20.58
C GLN A 324 -25.04 -4.97 21.35
N GLN A 325 -23.81 -5.24 20.91
CA GLN A 325 -22.63 -4.62 21.51
C GLN A 325 -22.64 -3.09 21.38
N ILE A 326 -23.02 -2.54 20.22
CA ILE A 326 -23.15 -1.09 20.03
C ILE A 326 -24.14 -0.49 21.04
N GLU A 327 -25.30 -1.12 21.22
CA GLU A 327 -26.35 -0.65 22.13
C GLU A 327 -25.94 -0.74 23.60
N GLU A 328 -25.43 -1.90 24.03
CA GLU A 328 -25.04 -2.14 25.43
C GLU A 328 -23.90 -1.22 25.86
N ARG A 329 -22.94 -0.99 24.97
CA ARG A 329 -21.79 -0.13 25.23
C ARG A 329 -22.08 1.35 25.00
N LYS A 330 -23.25 1.70 24.44
CA LYS A 330 -23.73 3.07 24.20
C LYS A 330 -22.74 3.90 23.40
N TYR A 331 -22.21 3.35 22.31
CA TYR A 331 -21.20 4.03 21.50
C TYR A 331 -21.68 5.35 20.90
N GLU A 332 -23.01 5.57 20.78
CA GLU A 332 -23.58 6.84 20.32
C GLU A 332 -23.28 8.03 21.23
N ALA A 333 -22.85 7.81 22.48
CA ALA A 333 -22.61 8.87 23.46
C ALA A 333 -21.64 9.95 22.92
N ALA A 334 -20.59 9.55 22.20
CA ALA A 334 -19.64 10.48 21.59
C ALA A 334 -20.27 11.37 20.50
N LEU A 335 -21.13 10.82 19.65
CA LEU A 335 -21.83 11.57 18.61
C LEU A 335 -22.87 12.53 19.19
N ILE A 336 -23.61 12.09 20.22
CA ILE A 336 -24.58 12.92 20.94
C ILE A 336 -23.87 14.09 21.63
N ALA A 337 -22.72 13.84 22.29
CA ALA A 337 -21.93 14.89 22.92
C ALA A 337 -21.41 15.93 21.91
N LYS A 338 -21.24 15.54 20.64
CA LYS A 338 -20.86 16.42 19.53
C LYS A 338 -22.04 17.09 18.83
N GLY A 339 -23.26 16.89 19.33
CA GLY A 339 -24.48 17.55 18.84
C GLY A 339 -25.22 16.81 17.72
N VAL A 340 -24.87 15.56 17.43
CA VAL A 340 -25.63 14.73 16.47
C VAL A 340 -26.90 14.21 17.15
N PRO A 341 -28.11 14.50 16.63
CA PRO A 341 -29.35 14.00 17.21
C PRO A 341 -29.41 12.47 17.16
N LYS A 342 -29.98 11.82 18.18
CA LYS A 342 -29.99 10.35 18.28
C LYS A 342 -30.69 9.69 17.10
N GLU A 343 -31.73 10.33 16.58
CA GLU A 343 -32.49 9.94 15.39
C GLU A 343 -31.70 10.01 14.08
N LYS A 344 -30.59 10.76 14.05
CA LYS A 344 -29.66 10.85 12.92
C LYS A 344 -28.41 9.98 13.13
N ILE A 345 -28.44 9.00 14.05
CA ILE A 345 -27.34 8.06 14.27
C ILE A 345 -27.72 6.70 13.72
N ARG A 346 -26.99 6.26 12.68
CA ARG A 346 -27.11 4.93 12.08
C ARG A 346 -26.09 3.99 12.71
N LYS A 347 -26.51 2.76 12.98
CA LYS A 347 -25.69 1.71 13.60
C LYS A 347 -25.71 0.50 12.66
N TYR A 348 -24.54 -0.04 12.34
CA TYR A 348 -24.42 -1.20 11.46
C TYR A 348 -23.53 -2.26 12.08
N GLY A 349 -24.04 -3.50 12.09
CA GLY A 349 -23.28 -4.68 12.47
C GLY A 349 -22.76 -5.39 11.23
N PHE A 350 -21.45 -5.65 11.18
CA PHE A 350 -20.80 -6.37 10.10
C PHE A 350 -20.38 -7.74 10.59
N ALA A 351 -20.95 -8.78 10.01
CA ALA A 351 -20.58 -10.17 10.26
C ALA A 351 -19.73 -10.72 9.12
N PHE A 352 -18.63 -11.39 9.46
CA PHE A 352 -17.71 -11.99 8.49
C PHE A 352 -17.55 -13.48 8.73
N CYS A 353 -17.67 -14.29 7.67
CA CYS A 353 -17.32 -15.72 7.68
C CYS A 353 -16.55 -16.04 6.40
N GLY A 354 -15.23 -16.05 6.49
CA GLY A 354 -14.38 -16.26 5.32
C GLY A 354 -14.61 -15.20 4.25
N LYS A 355 -15.05 -15.62 3.07
CA LYS A 355 -15.38 -14.72 1.95
C LYS A 355 -16.81 -14.15 2.01
N ARG A 356 -17.60 -14.52 3.00
CA ARG A 356 -19.01 -14.09 3.13
C ARG A 356 -19.12 -12.96 4.13
N VAL A 357 -19.89 -11.95 3.77
CA VAL A 357 -20.16 -10.78 4.62
C VAL A 357 -21.67 -10.60 4.76
N LEU A 358 -22.14 -10.25 5.95
CA LEU A 358 -23.51 -9.78 6.16
C LEU A 358 -23.47 -8.47 6.95
N ILE A 359 -24.19 -7.47 6.46
CA ILE A 359 -24.37 -6.17 7.10
C ILE A 359 -25.84 -6.04 7.47
N GLY A 360 -26.13 -5.63 8.70
CA GLY A 360 -27.49 -5.35 9.15
C GLY A 360 -27.58 -4.26 10.19
#